data_AF-A0AA94F619-F1
#
_entry.id   AF-A0AA94F619-F1
#
_cell.length_a   1.000
_cell.length_b   1.000
_cell.length_c   1.000
_cell.angle_alpha   90.00
_cell.angle_beta   90.00
_cell.angle_gamma   90.00
#
_symmetry.space_group_name_H-M   'P 1'
#
loop_
_entity.id
_entity.type
_entity.pdbx_description
1 polymer ?
#
loop_
_entity_poly.entity_id
_entity_poly.type
_entity_poly.pdbx_seq_one_letter_code
_entity_poly.pdbx_strand_id
1 'polypeptide(L)'
;MQALIDYIIYDIKQKHINDPAIGYLYNILEIVLLSNRYETEKYINGINDKSTYWIISNQFGYISGQWQDVEFVKSIKRKTEEFKGMVEESYYERFINNVNEAINALEEDVKNQI
;
A
#
# COMPACT_ATOMS: atom_id res chain seq x y z
N MET A 1 -7.58 7.96 12.62
CA MET A 1 -7.08 6.97 11.65
C MET A 1 -5.57 6.76 11.80
N GLN A 2 -4.74 7.78 11.57
CA GLN A 2 -3.27 7.68 11.66
C GLN A 2 -2.75 6.99 12.94
N ALA A 3 -3.16 7.45 14.13
CA ALA A 3 -2.73 6.84 15.40
C ALA A 3 -3.07 5.34 15.52
N LEU A 4 -4.18 4.90 14.91
CA LEU A 4 -4.56 3.49 14.90
C LEU A 4 -3.68 2.70 13.92
N ILE A 5 -3.38 3.25 12.74
CA ILE A 5 -2.45 2.64 11.79
C ILE A 5 -1.08 2.48 12.46
N ASP A 6 -0.57 3.54 13.07
CA ASP A 6 0.74 3.53 13.74
C ASP A 6 0.79 2.48 14.86
N TYR A 7 -0.29 2.35 15.64
CA TYR A 7 -0.41 1.31 16.67
C TYR A 7 -0.36 -0.10 16.08
N ILE A 8 -1.11 -0.36 15.00
CA ILE A 8 -1.13 -1.68 14.34
C ILE A 8 0.25 -2.03 13.78
N ILE A 9 0.91 -1.07 13.11
CA ILE A 9 2.26 -1.25 12.57
C ILE A 9 3.25 -1.52 13.70
N TYR A 10 3.16 -0.78 14.82
CA TYR A 10 3.98 -1.01 15.99
C TYR A 10 3.80 -2.44 16.51
N ASP A 11 2.57 -2.92 16.67
CA ASP A 11 2.30 -4.26 17.18
C ASP A 11 2.78 -5.36 16.21
N ILE A 12 2.61 -5.18 14.89
CA ILE A 12 3.18 -6.10 13.88
C ILE A 12 4.70 -6.21 14.05
N LYS A 13 5.40 -5.08 14.24
CA LYS A 13 6.87 -5.05 14.40
C LYS A 13 7.36 -5.75 15.68
N GLN A 14 6.53 -5.86 16.72
CA GLN A 14 6.91 -6.56 17.95
C GLN A 14 6.72 -8.08 17.87
N LYS A 15 6.00 -8.57 16.86
CA LYS A 15 5.67 -9.99 16.76
C LYS A 15 6.70 -10.78 15.98
N HIS A 16 6.87 -12.04 16.36
CA HIS A 16 7.66 -12.99 15.59
C HIS A 16 6.95 -13.29 14.27
N ILE A 17 7.69 -13.49 13.17
CA ILE A 17 7.11 -13.67 11.82
C ILE A 17 6.10 -14.83 11.71
N ASN A 18 6.19 -15.83 12.60
CA ASN A 18 5.28 -16.98 12.67
C ASN A 18 4.10 -16.77 13.65
N ASP A 19 3.93 -15.58 14.22
CA ASP A 19 2.82 -15.29 15.12
C ASP A 19 1.51 -15.18 14.31
N PRO A 20 0.50 -16.04 14.57
CA PRO A 20 -0.76 -16.01 13.84
C PRO A 20 -1.53 -14.69 14.01
N ALA A 21 -1.26 -13.92 15.07
CA ALA A 21 -1.87 -12.61 15.28
C ALA A 21 -1.50 -11.60 14.17
N ILE A 22 -0.37 -11.79 13.48
CA ILE A 22 0.05 -10.93 12.38
C ILE A 22 -1.01 -10.89 11.27
N GLY A 23 -1.62 -12.04 10.95
CA GLY A 23 -2.68 -12.10 9.92
C GLY A 23 -3.90 -11.26 10.29
N TYR A 24 -4.34 -11.33 11.55
CA TYR A 24 -5.46 -10.50 12.03
C TYR A 24 -5.12 -9.01 12.01
N LEU A 25 -3.89 -8.64 12.36
CA LEU A 25 -3.45 -7.24 12.33
C LEU A 25 -3.39 -6.69 10.91
N TYR A 26 -2.97 -7.49 9.92
CA TYR A 26 -3.03 -7.09 8.52
C TYR A 26 -4.47 -6.87 8.05
N ASN A 27 -5.40 -7.75 8.41
CA ASN A 27 -6.81 -7.57 8.06
C ASN A 27 -7.40 -6.29 8.69
N ILE A 28 -7.06 -6.00 9.95
CA ILE A 28 -7.49 -4.76 10.60
C ILE A 28 -6.86 -3.55 9.89
N LEU A 29 -5.57 -3.61 9.57
CA LEU A 29 -4.86 -2.56 8.86
C LEU A 29 -5.54 -2.24 7.52
N GLU A 30 -5.87 -3.28 6.75
CA GLU A 30 -6.58 -3.16 5.47
C GLU A 30 -7.92 -2.42 5.61
N ILE A 31 -8.76 -2.84 6.57
CA ILE A 31 -10.05 -2.18 6.86
C ILE A 31 -9.85 -0.72 7.25
N VAL A 32 -8.86 -0.42 8.09
CA VAL A 32 -8.56 0.95 8.51
C VAL A 32 -8.12 1.80 7.32
N LEU A 33 -7.26 1.27 6.44
CA LEU A 33 -6.84 1.95 5.21
C LEU A 33 -8.02 2.20 4.26
N LEU A 34 -8.96 1.27 4.16
CA LEU A 34 -10.14 1.42 3.30
C LEU A 34 -11.19 2.41 3.82
N SER A 35 -11.19 2.67 5.12
CA SER A 35 -12.20 3.53 5.77
C SER A 35 -12.21 4.96 5.24
N ASN A 36 -11.07 5.47 4.74
CA ASN A 36 -10.97 6.82 4.20
C ASN A 36 -9.83 6.93 3.20
N ARG A 37 -10.17 7.05 1.91
CA ARG A 37 -9.19 7.18 0.83
C ARG A 37 -8.22 8.34 1.01
N TYR A 38 -8.74 9.54 1.26
CA TYR A 38 -7.92 10.76 1.33
C TYR A 38 -6.91 10.70 2.48
N GLU A 39 -7.38 10.30 3.66
CA GLU A 39 -6.50 10.16 4.82
C GLU A 39 -5.48 9.03 4.62
N THR A 40 -5.84 7.95 3.91
CA THR A 40 -4.92 6.86 3.59
C THR A 40 -3.84 7.28 2.61
N GLU A 41 -4.21 7.99 1.55
CA GLU A 41 -3.24 8.55 0.61
C GLU A 41 -2.28 9.51 1.32
N LYS A 42 -2.80 10.37 2.21
CA LYS A 42 -1.98 11.25 3.06
C LYS A 42 -1.03 10.45 3.96
N TYR A 43 -1.50 9.37 4.58
CA TYR A 43 -0.67 8.50 5.41
C TYR A 43 0.46 7.86 4.59
N ILE A 44 0.11 7.24 3.46
CA ILE A 44 1.07 6.59 2.54
C ILE A 44 2.14 7.58 2.10
N ASN A 45 1.73 8.79 1.71
CA ASN A 45 2.63 9.85 1.28
C ASN A 45 3.57 10.34 2.41
N GLY A 46 3.18 10.17 3.67
CA GLY A 46 3.99 10.49 4.85
C GLY A 46 4.99 9.40 5.27
N ILE A 47 4.94 8.19 4.69
CA ILE A 47 5.85 7.11 5.04
C ILE A 47 7.27 7.47 4.60
N ASN A 48 8.22 7.39 5.54
CA ASN A 48 9.62 7.74 5.36
C ASN A 48 10.61 6.66 5.87
N ASP A 49 10.10 5.53 6.35
CA ASP A 49 10.93 4.42 6.83
C ASP A 49 10.58 3.09 6.15
N LYS A 50 11.62 2.29 5.90
CA LYS A 50 11.52 1.02 5.15
C LYS A 50 10.58 0.02 5.82
N SER A 51 10.57 -0.04 7.15
CA SER A 51 9.83 -1.07 7.89
C SER A 51 8.32 -0.83 7.82
N THR A 52 7.90 0.43 7.97
CA THR A 52 6.51 0.85 7.81
C THR A 52 6.08 0.70 6.36
N TYR A 53 6.93 1.10 5.40
CA TYR A 53 6.66 0.90 3.98
C TYR A 53 6.40 -0.57 3.66
N TRP A 54 7.26 -1.49 4.10
CA TRP A 54 7.12 -2.93 3.83
C TRP A 54 5.81 -3.51 4.38
N ILE A 55 5.37 -3.07 5.56
CA ILE A 55 4.10 -3.51 6.16
C ILE A 55 2.91 -2.98 5.35
N ILE A 56 2.94 -1.70 5.00
CA ILE A 56 1.84 -1.00 4.32
C ILE A 56 1.73 -1.42 2.85
N SER A 57 2.85 -1.62 2.15
CA SER A 57 2.85 -1.98 0.73
C SER A 57 2.20 -3.34 0.45
N ASN A 58 2.16 -4.24 1.44
CA ASN A 58 1.41 -5.49 1.34
C ASN A 58 -0.11 -5.27 1.18
N GLN A 59 -0.63 -4.10 1.56
CA GLN A 59 -2.05 -3.76 1.46
C GLN A 59 -2.40 -3.07 0.13
N PHE A 60 -1.40 -2.58 -0.60
CA PHE A 60 -1.59 -1.73 -1.79
C PHE A 60 -2.41 -2.42 -2.89
N GLY A 61 -2.19 -3.72 -3.12
CA GLY A 61 -2.95 -4.46 -4.12
C GLY A 61 -4.45 -4.47 -3.82
N TYR A 62 -4.82 -4.77 -2.58
CA TYR A 62 -6.23 -4.82 -2.18
C TYR A 62 -6.87 -3.43 -2.20
N ILE A 63 -6.26 -2.43 -1.56
CA ILE A 63 -6.86 -1.09 -1.48
C ILE A 63 -6.97 -0.42 -2.85
N SER A 64 -5.99 -0.63 -3.74
CA SER A 64 -6.05 -0.14 -5.12
C SER A 64 -7.16 -0.83 -5.92
N GLY A 65 -7.34 -2.13 -5.71
CA GLY A 65 -8.41 -2.91 -6.36
C GLY A 65 -9.81 -2.50 -5.89
N GLN A 66 -9.97 -2.08 -4.62
CA GLN A 66 -11.25 -1.61 -4.09
C GLN A 66 -11.62 -0.21 -4.61
N TRP A 67 -10.66 0.70 -4.69
CA TRP A 67 -10.95 2.08 -5.13
C TRP A 67 -10.93 2.27 -6.63
N GLN A 68 -10.18 1.44 -7.38
CA GLN A 68 -10.05 1.51 -8.84
C GLN A 68 -9.78 2.94 -9.35
N ASP A 69 -8.99 3.71 -8.60
CA ASP A 69 -8.72 5.11 -8.89
C ASP A 69 -7.27 5.29 -9.38
N VAL A 70 -7.15 5.77 -10.62
CA VAL A 70 -5.85 5.91 -11.28
C VAL A 70 -4.91 6.88 -10.57
N GLU A 71 -5.42 7.97 -9.99
CA GLU A 71 -4.60 8.97 -9.31
C GLU A 71 -4.06 8.44 -7.97
N PHE A 72 -4.87 7.65 -7.27
CA PHE A 72 -4.43 6.93 -6.09
C PHE A 72 -3.33 5.92 -6.41
N VAL A 73 -3.50 5.11 -7.47
CA VAL A 73 -2.49 4.14 -7.90
C VAL A 73 -1.20 4.85 -8.36
N LYS A 74 -1.30 5.99 -9.04
CA LYS A 74 -0.16 6.86 -9.34
C LYS A 74 0.53 7.37 -8.07
N SER A 75 -0.21 7.66 -7.00
CA SER A 75 0.40 8.02 -5.71
C SER A 75 1.17 6.87 -5.07
N ILE A 76 0.62 5.64 -5.13
CA ILE A 76 1.35 4.42 -4.72
C ILE A 76 2.63 4.26 -5.53
N LYS A 77 2.59 4.49 -6.85
CA LYS A 77 3.79 4.44 -7.70
C LYS A 77 4.86 5.41 -7.22
N ARG A 78 4.51 6.69 -7.08
CA ARG A 78 5.45 7.73 -6.61
C ARG A 78 6.07 7.35 -5.27
N LYS A 79 5.24 6.90 -4.31
CA LYS A 79 5.73 6.47 -3.01
C LYS A 79 6.66 5.26 -3.12
N THR A 80 6.34 4.27 -3.96
CA THR A 80 7.20 3.10 -4.20
C THR A 80 8.56 3.51 -4.76
N GLU A 81 8.59 4.45 -5.70
CA GLU A 81 9.83 4.95 -6.33
C GLU A 81 10.78 5.59 -5.30
N GLU A 82 10.26 6.24 -4.25
CA GLU A 82 11.08 6.77 -3.13
C GLU A 82 11.83 5.67 -2.36
N PHE A 83 11.34 4.42 -2.39
CA PHE A 83 11.95 3.27 -1.72
C PHE A 83 12.82 2.41 -2.65
N LYS A 84 13.11 2.87 -3.87
CA LYS A 84 14.05 2.18 -4.77
C LYS A 84 15.43 2.05 -4.12
N GLY A 85 16.01 0.85 -4.16
CA GLY A 85 17.29 0.55 -3.52
C GLY A 85 17.24 0.45 -1.98
N MET A 86 16.09 0.71 -1.35
CA MET A 86 15.89 0.48 0.09
C MET A 86 15.29 -0.90 0.36
N VAL A 87 14.47 -1.42 -0.53
CA VAL A 87 13.89 -2.78 -0.46
C VAL A 87 14.65 -3.74 -1.38
N GLU A 88 14.35 -5.03 -1.30
CA GLU A 88 14.93 -6.03 -2.21
C GLU A 88 14.58 -5.70 -3.66
N GLU A 89 15.55 -5.72 -4.57
CA GLU A 89 15.35 -5.31 -5.98
C GLU A 89 14.26 -6.15 -6.66
N SER A 90 14.26 -7.47 -6.42
CA SER A 90 13.25 -8.40 -6.96
C SER A 90 11.83 -8.03 -6.51
N TYR A 91 11.68 -7.61 -5.25
CA TYR A 91 10.41 -7.14 -4.70
C TYR A 91 10.01 -5.82 -5.33
N TYR A 92 10.94 -4.86 -5.43
CA TYR A 92 10.71 -3.54 -6.03
C TYR A 92 10.24 -3.66 -7.49
N GLU A 93 10.97 -4.40 -8.32
CA GLU A 93 10.68 -4.57 -9.74
C GLU A 93 9.30 -5.19 -9.94
N ARG A 94 9.02 -6.28 -9.23
CA ARG A 94 7.70 -6.94 -9.27
C ARG A 94 6.60 -5.97 -8.85
N PHE A 95 6.82 -5.21 -7.78
CA PHE A 95 5.82 -4.28 -7.27
C PHE A 95 5.52 -3.15 -8.27
N ILE A 96 6.56 -2.50 -8.80
CA ILE A 96 6.41 -1.42 -9.80
C ILE A 96 5.75 -1.93 -11.08
N ASN A 97 6.08 -3.14 -11.54
CA ASN A 97 5.43 -3.72 -12.71
C ASN A 97 3.92 -3.90 -12.50
N ASN A 98 3.52 -4.48 -11.37
CA ASN A 98 2.10 -4.62 -11.01
C ASN A 98 1.37 -3.26 -10.94
N VAL A 99 2.03 -2.24 -10.38
CA VAL A 99 1.47 -0.88 -10.32
C VAL A 99 1.31 -0.28 -11.72
N ASN A 100 2.30 -0.45 -12.61
CA ASN A 100 2.20 0.03 -13.99
C ASN A 100 1.08 -0.68 -14.77
N GLU A 101 0.95 -2.00 -14.61
CA GLU A 101 -0.15 -2.78 -15.20
C GLU A 101 -1.52 -2.28 -14.72
N ALA A 102 -1.66 -2.02 -13.42
CA ALA A 102 -2.90 -1.46 -12.86
C ALA A 102 -3.21 -0.06 -13.40
N ILE A 103 -2.22 0.83 -13.53
CA ILE A 103 -2.41 2.16 -14.13
C ILE A 103 -2.89 2.02 -15.58
N ASN A 104 -2.22 1.19 -16.37
CA ASN A 104 -2.57 0.99 -17.78
C ASN A 104 -4.01 0.47 -17.92
N ALA A 105 -4.40 -0.53 -17.13
CA ALA A 105 -5.75 -1.08 -17.15
C ALA A 105 -6.81 -0.03 -16.80
N LEU A 106 -6.58 0.76 -15.74
CA LEU A 106 -7.51 1.82 -15.33
C LEU A 106 -7.60 2.95 -16.38
N GLU A 107 -6.50 3.34 -17.01
CA GLU A 107 -6.51 4.36 -18.06
C GLU A 107 -7.16 3.88 -19.36
N GLU A 108 -7.03 2.60 -19.70
CA GLU A 108 -7.75 1.98 -20.81
C GLU A 108 -9.26 1.93 -20.56
N ASP A 109 -9.68 1.53 -19.36
CA ASP A 109 -11.09 1.51 -18.97
C ASP A 109 -11.74 2.89 -19.07
N VAL A 110 -11.05 3.95 -18.63
CA VAL A 110 -11.53 5.34 -18.75
C VAL A 110 -11.70 5.74 -20.22
N LYS A 111 -10.75 5.38 -21.10
CA LYS A 111 -10.84 5.69 -22.54
C LYS A 111 -12.02 4.99 -23.21
N ASN A 112 -12.37 3.79 -22.77
CA ASN A 112 -13.44 2.99 -23.34
C ASN A 112 -14.86 3.42 -22.87
N GLN A 113 -14.95 4.30 -21.88
CA GLN A 113 -16.21 4.83 -21.34
C GLN A 113 -16.63 6.18 -21.96
N ILE A 114 -15.80 6.77 -22.81
CA ILE A 114 -16.01 8.07 -23.50
C ILE A 114 -16.33 7.81 -24.97
#